data_AF-A0A3B4GZ77-F1
#
_entry.id   AF-A0A3B4GZ77-F1
#
_cell.length_a   1.000
_cell.length_b   1.000
_cell.length_c   1.000
_cell.angle_alpha   90.00
_cell.angle_beta   90.00
_cell.angle_gamma   90.00
#
_symmetry.space_group_name_H-M   'P 1'
#
loop_
_entity.id
_entity.type
_entity.pdbx_description
1 polymer ?
#
loop_
_entity_poly.entity_id
_entity_poly.type
_entity_poly.pdbx_seq_one_letter_code
_entity_poly.pdbx_strand_id
1 'polypeptide(L)'
;GSQNMDVSVNSYCTVLDKTSQSKFLCYTRRKDGMLSVCLTDAANVWSVEYTKDSLNCGQVSEAEYISIFLRASCNSGDVSVSVHEVGAELRLGSSPGDLSVTLSRLEGPQATDKLRELLFTMADSLTQLDSGPSSGPPSASPFEPWQQQSSAPAMTMKRRLPGSSLINPGVKKYGVSYRTSIEQ
;
A
#
# COMPACT_ATOMS: atom_id res chain seq x y z
N GLY A 1 9.00 31.68 11.01
CA GLY A 1 9.92 30.58 11.28
C GLY A 1 9.72 29.54 10.22
N SER A 2 10.69 29.37 9.33
CA SER A 2 10.66 28.30 8.33
C SER A 2 10.79 26.98 9.08
N GLN A 3 9.67 26.27 9.24
CA GLN A 3 9.71 24.86 9.58
C GLN A 3 10.37 24.19 8.39
N ASN A 4 11.65 23.85 8.58
CA ASN A 4 12.38 23.01 7.66
C ASN A 4 11.57 21.71 7.59
N MET A 5 10.88 21.52 6.47
CA MET A 5 10.20 20.29 6.12
C MET A 5 11.28 19.23 5.92
N ASP A 6 11.88 18.75 7.00
CA ASP A 6 12.52 17.43 7.01
C ASP A 6 11.36 16.43 6.95
N VAL A 7 10.68 16.39 5.82
CA VAL A 7 9.90 15.23 5.42
C VAL A 7 10.96 14.19 5.10
N SER A 8 11.53 13.63 6.16
CA SER A 8 12.28 12.40 6.08
C SER A 8 11.28 11.35 5.62
N VAL A 9 11.19 11.18 4.29
CA VAL A 9 10.28 10.24 3.68
C VAL A 9 10.67 8.85 4.17
N ASN A 10 9.90 8.33 5.11
CA ASN A 10 10.00 6.94 5.55
C ASN A 10 9.86 6.07 4.31
N SER A 11 10.85 5.19 4.10
CA SER A 11 10.78 4.19 3.03
C SER A 11 10.17 2.94 3.64
N TYR A 12 9.19 2.34 2.96
CA TYR A 12 8.51 1.12 3.40
C TYR A 12 8.63 0.07 2.29
N CYS A 13 8.91 -1.17 2.65
CA CYS A 13 8.77 -2.29 1.73
C CYS A 13 8.44 -3.58 2.46
N THR A 14 7.77 -4.50 1.76
CA THR A 14 7.47 -5.82 2.30
C THR A 14 8.54 -6.80 1.88
N VAL A 15 9.04 -7.59 2.83
CA VAL A 15 10.12 -8.55 2.63
C VAL A 15 9.69 -9.93 3.13
N LEU A 16 10.23 -10.98 2.52
CA LEU A 16 9.95 -12.35 2.92
C LEU A 16 11.14 -12.93 3.68
N ASP A 17 10.85 -13.65 4.75
CA ASP A 17 11.85 -14.45 5.43
C ASP A 17 12.24 -15.65 4.57
N LYS A 18 13.55 -15.82 4.36
CA LYS A 18 14.11 -16.85 3.48
C LYS A 18 13.68 -18.26 3.87
N THR A 19 13.52 -18.51 5.16
CA THR A 19 13.30 -19.85 5.69
C THR A 19 11.82 -20.17 5.81
N SER A 20 11.06 -19.26 6.45
CA SER A 20 9.66 -19.48 6.80
C SER A 20 8.67 -18.94 5.76
N GLN A 21 9.13 -18.11 4.81
CA GLN A 21 8.26 -17.36 3.89
C GLN A 21 7.28 -16.41 4.59
N SER A 22 7.50 -16.12 5.87
CA SER A 22 6.71 -15.16 6.62
C SER A 22 6.94 -13.75 6.06
N LYS A 23 5.88 -12.94 6.04
CA LYS A 23 5.91 -11.58 5.49
C LYS A 23 6.21 -10.57 6.59
N PHE A 24 7.17 -9.69 6.32
CA PHE A 24 7.55 -8.60 7.20
C PHE A 24 7.44 -7.27 6.49
N LEU A 25 7.23 -6.22 7.26
CA LEU A 25 7.36 -4.83 6.84
C LEU A 25 8.73 -4.31 7.28
N CYS A 26 9.56 -3.92 6.33
CA CYS A 26 10.81 -3.21 6.55
C CYS A 26 10.58 -1.71 6.33
N TYR A 27 11.11 -0.87 7.21
CA TYR A 27 11.04 0.56 7.04
C TYR A 27 12.20 1.33 7.66
N THR A 28 12.47 2.50 7.11
CA THR A 28 13.40 3.48 7.70
C THR A 28 12.62 4.58 8.38
N ARG A 29 13.11 5.05 9.53
CA ARG A 29 12.55 6.20 10.23
C ARG A 29 13.66 7.14 10.66
N ARG A 30 13.51 8.44 10.43
CA ARG A 30 14.38 9.45 11.04
C ARG A 30 13.63 10.13 12.18
N LYS A 31 14.27 10.21 13.35
CA LYS A 31 13.76 10.94 14.51
C LYS A 31 14.92 11.56 15.25
N ASP A 32 14.81 12.84 15.60
CA ASP A 32 15.82 13.55 16.39
C ASP A 32 17.25 13.46 15.80
N GLY A 33 17.35 13.43 14.46
CA GLY A 33 18.63 13.31 13.74
C GLY A 33 19.23 11.90 13.70
N MET A 34 18.53 10.89 14.22
CA MET A 34 18.92 9.49 14.23
C MET A 34 18.14 8.71 13.18
N LEU A 35 18.82 7.88 12.39
CA LEU A 35 18.18 6.94 11.48
C LEU A 35 17.95 5.62 12.20
N SER A 36 16.74 5.10 12.13
CA SER A 36 16.43 3.74 12.55
C SER A 36 16.03 2.91 11.33
N VAL A 37 16.59 1.72 11.21
CA VAL A 37 16.06 0.67 10.33
C VAL A 37 15.23 -0.27 11.19
N CYS A 38 14.00 -0.51 10.80
CA CYS A 38 13.04 -1.29 11.56
C CYS A 38 12.44 -2.40 10.69
N LEU A 39 12.07 -3.49 11.35
CA LEU A 39 11.40 -4.65 10.76
C LEU A 39 10.25 -5.06 11.69
N THR A 40 9.11 -5.46 11.13
CA THR A 40 7.99 -5.96 11.94
C THR A 40 7.14 -6.97 11.18
N ASP A 41 6.62 -7.97 11.88
CA ASP A 41 5.56 -8.90 11.43
C ASP A 41 4.17 -8.45 11.92
N ALA A 42 4.04 -7.20 12.39
CA ALA A 42 2.89 -6.62 13.08
C ALA A 42 2.59 -7.19 14.48
N ALA A 43 3.43 -8.07 15.02
CA ALA A 43 3.37 -8.52 16.42
C ALA A 43 4.66 -8.17 17.18
N ASN A 44 5.80 -8.37 16.54
CA ASN A 44 7.15 -8.17 17.01
C ASN A 44 7.80 -7.03 16.23
N VAL A 45 8.76 -6.36 16.85
CA VAL A 45 9.53 -5.28 16.22
C VAL A 45 11.01 -5.54 16.43
N TRP A 46 11.79 -5.43 15.36
CA TRP A 46 13.24 -5.41 15.40
C TRP A 46 13.73 -4.05 14.92
N SER A 47 14.80 -3.55 15.52
CA SER A 47 15.34 -2.24 15.18
C SER A 47 16.85 -2.19 15.37
N VAL A 48 17.48 -1.34 14.57
CA VAL A 48 18.83 -0.84 14.79
C VAL A 48 18.82 0.68 14.60
N GLU A 49 19.66 1.38 15.34
CA GLU A 49 19.70 2.84 15.35
C GLU A 49 21.11 3.31 15.00
N TYR A 50 21.18 4.25 14.05
CA TYR A 50 22.41 4.85 13.56
C TYR A 50 22.41 6.32 13.93
N THR A 51 23.38 6.72 14.74
CA THR A 51 23.64 8.12 15.02
C THR A 51 24.24 8.79 13.79
N LYS A 52 24.00 10.08 13.62
CA LYS A 52 24.71 10.86 12.62
C LYS A 52 26.20 10.89 13.00
N ASP A 53 27.02 10.14 12.29
CA ASP A 53 28.46 10.28 12.43
C ASP A 53 28.85 11.71 12.07
N SER A 54 29.60 12.35 12.95
CA SER A 54 30.21 13.66 12.76
C SER A 54 31.37 13.57 11.77
N LEU A 55 31.10 13.09 10.56
CA LEU A 55 32.08 13.05 9.48
C LEU A 55 32.07 14.38 8.73
N ASN A 56 33.14 15.12 8.95
CA ASN A 56 33.48 16.30 8.19
C ASN A 56 34.04 15.86 6.82
N CYS A 57 33.61 16.54 5.75
CA CYS A 57 34.14 16.45 4.38
C CYS A 57 33.53 15.36 3.48
N GLY A 58 32.45 15.72 2.75
CA GLY A 58 32.09 15.15 1.44
C GLY A 58 31.68 13.68 1.32
N GLN A 59 31.81 12.87 2.38
CA GLN A 59 31.43 11.47 2.40
C GLN A 59 29.98 11.28 2.88
N VAL A 60 29.26 10.35 2.25
CA VAL A 60 27.92 9.93 2.68
C VAL A 60 28.07 9.17 4.00
N SER A 61 27.34 9.57 5.05
CA SER A 61 27.38 8.86 6.34
C SER A 61 26.87 7.42 6.20
N GLU A 62 27.27 6.52 7.09
CA GLU A 62 26.80 5.13 7.08
C GLU A 62 25.27 5.06 7.09
N ALA A 63 24.62 5.86 7.94
CA ALA A 63 23.18 6.00 7.99
C ALA A 63 22.58 6.40 6.62
N GLU A 64 23.16 7.40 5.96
CA GLU A 64 22.65 7.87 4.68
C GLU A 64 22.86 6.83 3.57
N TYR A 65 24.00 6.13 3.59
CA TYR A 65 24.29 5.03 2.67
C TYR A 65 23.27 3.89 2.84
N ILE A 66 22.98 3.48 4.08
CA ILE A 66 21.97 2.46 4.39
C ILE A 66 20.59 2.90 3.92
N SER A 67 20.19 4.16 4.19
CA SER A 67 18.89 4.69 3.76
C SER A 67 18.73 4.68 2.23
N ILE A 68 19.78 5.05 1.49
CA ILE A 68 19.77 5.06 0.02
C ILE A 68 19.70 3.63 -0.51
N PHE A 69 20.56 2.74 0.01
CA PHE A 69 20.68 1.38 -0.48
C PHE A 69 19.45 0.53 -0.16
N LEU A 70 18.86 0.71 1.03
CA LEU A 70 17.62 0.05 1.42
C LEU A 70 16.48 0.45 0.49
N ARG A 71 16.32 1.75 0.20
CA ARG A 71 15.30 2.23 -0.74
C ARG A 71 15.50 1.62 -2.13
N ALA A 72 16.73 1.62 -2.65
CA ALA A 72 17.04 1.04 -3.95
C ALA A 72 16.70 -0.46 -4.01
N SER A 73 17.12 -1.21 -2.98
CA SER A 73 16.88 -2.66 -2.89
C SER A 73 15.39 -2.98 -2.73
N CYS A 74 14.66 -2.22 -1.91
CA CYS A 74 13.21 -2.35 -1.78
C CYS A 74 12.49 -2.14 -3.12
N ASN A 75 12.97 -1.22 -3.97
CA ASN A 75 12.38 -0.95 -5.28
C ASN A 75 12.71 -2.04 -6.32
N SER A 76 13.89 -2.65 -6.24
CA SER A 76 14.29 -3.75 -7.15
C SER A 76 13.77 -5.12 -6.70
N GLY A 77 13.34 -5.25 -5.44
CA GLY A 77 12.97 -6.52 -4.83
C GLY A 77 14.17 -7.34 -4.33
N ASP A 78 15.39 -6.79 -4.36
CA ASP A 78 16.60 -7.43 -3.86
C ASP A 78 16.73 -7.25 -2.35
N VAL A 79 15.70 -7.58 -1.58
CA VAL A 79 15.74 -7.54 -0.12
C VAL A 79 15.27 -8.87 0.42
N SER A 80 16.03 -9.40 1.36
CA SER A 80 15.69 -10.64 2.05
C SER A 80 15.98 -10.53 3.53
N VAL A 81 15.23 -11.27 4.32
CA VAL A 81 15.42 -11.31 5.77
C VAL A 81 15.60 -12.74 6.26
N SER A 82 16.38 -12.89 7.31
CA SER A 82 16.45 -14.09 8.13
C SER A 82 16.21 -13.72 9.59
N VAL A 83 15.09 -14.21 10.13
CA VAL A 83 14.72 -13.98 11.53
C VAL A 83 15.16 -15.16 12.39
N HIS A 84 15.75 -14.86 13.55
CA HIS A 84 16.23 -15.81 14.54
C HIS A 84 15.64 -15.48 15.92
N GLU A 85 15.89 -16.30 16.94
CA GLU A 85 15.26 -16.16 18.26
C GLU A 85 15.47 -14.78 18.90
N VAL A 86 16.67 -14.20 18.75
CA VAL A 86 17.09 -12.98 19.45
C VAL A 86 17.15 -11.74 18.53
N GLY A 87 17.05 -11.93 17.21
CA GLY A 87 17.30 -10.86 16.25
C GLY A 87 16.91 -11.20 14.82
N ALA A 88 17.20 -10.28 13.92
CA ALA A 88 16.99 -10.46 12.49
C ALA A 88 18.19 -9.93 11.71
N GLU A 89 18.47 -10.53 10.55
CA GLU A 89 19.45 -10.03 9.60
C GLU A 89 18.73 -9.63 8.31
N LEU A 90 18.82 -8.34 7.95
CA LEU A 90 18.30 -7.80 6.71
C LEU A 90 19.43 -7.72 5.70
N ARG A 91 19.29 -8.45 4.59
CA ARG A 91 20.24 -8.43 3.48
C ARG A 91 19.66 -7.62 2.34
N LEU A 92 20.37 -6.57 1.99
CA LEU A 92 20.09 -5.68 0.88
C LEU A 92 20.99 -6.13 -0.26
N GLY A 93 20.44 -6.56 -1.39
CA GLY A 93 21.17 -7.15 -2.50
C GLY A 93 21.14 -8.69 -2.55
N SER A 94 21.61 -9.23 -3.67
CA SER A 94 21.54 -10.65 -4.05
C SER A 94 22.93 -11.32 -4.18
N SER A 95 24.02 -10.56 -4.13
CA SER A 95 25.41 -10.98 -4.29
C SER A 95 26.12 -11.25 -2.94
N PRO A 96 27.08 -12.19 -2.90
CA PRO A 96 28.02 -12.30 -1.78
C PRO A 96 28.80 -10.99 -1.60
N GLY A 97 28.75 -10.39 -0.41
CA GLY A 97 29.37 -9.10 -0.10
C GLY A 97 28.42 -7.91 -0.09
N ASP A 98 27.14 -8.12 -0.42
CA ASP A 98 26.14 -7.07 -0.32
C ASP A 98 25.81 -6.71 1.14
N LEU A 99 25.29 -5.51 1.35
CA LEU A 99 25.09 -4.89 2.66
C LEU A 99 24.12 -5.70 3.54
N SER A 100 24.61 -6.08 4.73
CA SER A 100 23.82 -6.74 5.78
C SER A 100 23.60 -5.80 6.96
N VAL A 101 22.37 -5.73 7.45
CA VAL A 101 21.99 -4.96 8.64
C VAL A 101 21.46 -5.92 9.70
N THR A 102 22.11 -5.96 10.87
CA THR A 102 21.68 -6.75 12.02
C THR A 102 20.73 -5.93 12.88
N LEU A 103 19.56 -6.50 13.20
CA LEU A 103 18.53 -5.87 14.02
C LEU A 103 18.30 -6.67 15.31
N SER A 104 18.14 -5.95 16.42
CA SER A 104 17.80 -6.54 17.70
C SER A 104 16.29 -6.51 17.92
N ARG A 105 15.74 -7.57 18.52
CA ARG A 105 14.33 -7.60 18.90
C ARG A 105 14.07 -6.60 20.02
N LEU A 106 13.04 -5.78 19.86
CA LEU A 106 12.56 -4.86 20.89
C LEU A 106 11.55 -5.58 21.78
N GLU A 107 11.55 -5.25 23.06
CA GLU A 107 10.70 -5.91 24.06
C GLU A 107 9.80 -4.90 24.78
N GLY A 108 8.66 -5.39 25.28
CA GLY A 108 7.77 -4.65 26.17
C GLY A 108 7.21 -3.34 25.59
N PRO A 109 7.18 -2.25 26.38
CA PRO A 109 6.58 -0.99 25.94
C PRO A 109 7.22 -0.39 24.69
N GLN A 110 8.53 -0.57 24.50
CA GLN A 110 9.26 0.02 23.37
C GLN A 110 8.77 -0.51 22.01
N ALA A 111 8.55 -1.83 21.92
CA ALA A 111 8.00 -2.45 20.71
C ALA A 111 6.57 -1.96 20.43
N THR A 112 5.75 -1.90 21.48
CA THR A 112 4.36 -1.45 21.41
C THR A 112 4.27 0.00 20.95
N ASP A 113 5.12 0.89 21.49
CA ASP A 113 5.15 2.30 21.12
C ASP A 113 5.60 2.49 19.66
N LYS A 114 6.65 1.78 19.21
CA LYS A 114 7.08 1.83 17.80
C LYS A 114 5.99 1.33 16.85
N LEU A 115 5.31 0.22 17.19
CA LEU A 115 4.24 -0.33 16.35
C LEU A 115 3.02 0.61 16.31
N ARG A 116 2.63 1.18 17.46
CA ARG A 116 1.54 2.16 17.53
C ARG A 116 1.84 3.36 16.66
N GLU A 117 3.03 3.95 16.81
CA GLU A 117 3.46 5.10 16.01
C GLU A 117 3.43 4.76 14.52
N LEU A 118 4.03 3.63 14.12
CA LEU A 118 4.05 3.17 12.73
C LEU A 118 2.64 3.07 12.13
N LEU A 119 1.69 2.47 12.83
CA LEU A 119 0.31 2.31 12.35
C LEU A 119 -0.36 3.66 12.11
N PHE A 120 -0.24 4.61 13.05
CA PHE A 120 -0.81 5.94 12.89
C PHE A 120 -0.11 6.74 11.78
N THR A 121 1.22 6.65 11.68
CA THR A 121 1.98 7.30 10.60
C THR A 121 1.61 6.75 9.22
N MET A 122 1.44 5.44 9.08
CA MET A 122 1.00 4.84 7.81
C MET A 122 -0.44 5.24 7.48
N ALA A 123 -1.34 5.23 8.45
CA ALA A 123 -2.72 5.68 8.25
C ALA A 123 -2.77 7.15 7.78
N ASP A 124 -2.01 8.03 8.42
CA ASP A 124 -1.91 9.45 8.03
C ASP A 124 -1.25 9.65 6.66
N SER A 125 -0.24 8.85 6.33
CA SER A 125 0.39 8.90 5.00
C SER A 125 -0.59 8.52 3.88
N LEU A 126 -1.47 7.55 4.13
CA LEU A 126 -2.49 7.12 3.17
C LEU A 126 -3.58 8.18 2.98
N THR A 127 -4.04 8.84 4.05
CA THR A 127 -5.04 9.91 3.93
C THR A 127 -4.48 11.14 3.20
N GLN A 128 -3.19 11.44 3.37
CA GLN A 128 -2.52 12.52 2.66
C GLN A 128 -2.36 12.21 1.16
N LEU A 129 -2.08 10.95 0.79
CA LEU A 129 -1.96 10.53 -0.60
C LEU A 129 -3.28 10.74 -1.37
N ASP A 130 -4.41 10.48 -0.71
CA ASP A 130 -5.75 10.67 -1.28
C ASP A 130 -6.17 12.15 -1.37
N SER A 131 -5.46 13.04 -0.69
CA SER A 131 -5.77 14.48 -0.61
C SER A 131 -4.98 15.37 -1.59
N GLY A 132 -4.17 14.77 -2.46
CA GLY A 132 -3.46 15.49 -3.52
C GLY A 132 -4.42 16.21 -4.49
N PRO A 133 -4.05 17.37 -5.05
CA PRO A 133 -4.94 18.12 -5.94
C PRO A 133 -5.24 17.30 -7.19
N SER A 134 -6.51 16.92 -7.35
CA SER A 134 -7.08 16.49 -8.63
C SER A 134 -6.86 17.60 -9.65
N SER A 135 -5.75 17.51 -10.37
CA SER A 135 -5.30 18.52 -11.33
C SER A 135 -5.47 17.96 -12.73
N GLY A 136 -6.68 18.14 -13.27
CA GLY A 136 -6.98 17.97 -14.69
C GLY A 136 -8.49 18.00 -14.94
N PRO A 137 -9.00 18.87 -15.82
CA PRO A 137 -10.40 18.78 -16.26
C PRO A 137 -10.59 17.47 -17.05
N PRO A 138 -11.79 16.87 -17.08
CA PRO A 138 -12.05 15.72 -17.92
C PRO A 138 -11.88 16.14 -19.38
N SER A 139 -10.78 15.71 -20.02
CA SER A 139 -10.63 15.82 -21.45
C SER A 139 -11.68 14.93 -22.09
N ALA A 140 -12.75 15.56 -22.59
CA ALA A 140 -13.65 14.95 -23.55
C ALA A 140 -12.80 14.44 -24.73
N SER A 141 -12.68 13.12 -24.83
CA SER A 141 -12.39 12.47 -26.11
C SER A 141 -13.63 11.67 -26.50
N PRO A 142 -14.21 11.93 -27.68
CA PRO A 142 -15.37 11.21 -28.17
C PRO A 142 -14.90 9.83 -28.63
N PHE A 143 -15.28 8.78 -27.89
CA PHE A 143 -15.22 7.43 -28.41
C PHE A 143 -16.31 7.29 -29.48
N GLU A 144 -15.94 7.40 -30.75
CA GLU A 144 -16.69 6.81 -31.86
C GLU A 144 -16.44 5.29 -31.87
N PRO A 145 -17.48 4.44 -31.80
CA PRO A 145 -17.37 3.04 -32.15
C PRO A 145 -17.70 2.89 -33.64
N TRP A 146 -16.71 2.53 -34.46
CA TRP A 146 -16.94 2.19 -35.86
C TRP A 146 -17.44 0.74 -36.01
N GLN A 147 -18.46 0.60 -36.85
CA GLN A 147 -19.03 -0.59 -37.51
C GLN A 147 -20.19 -1.34 -36.85
N GLN A 148 -21.38 -1.24 -37.47
CA GLN A 148 -21.87 -2.27 -38.39
C GLN A 148 -23.01 -1.74 -39.28
N GLN A 149 -22.97 -2.11 -40.56
CA GLN A 149 -23.96 -1.78 -41.60
C GLN A 149 -25.33 -2.44 -41.31
N SER A 150 -26.42 -1.70 -41.46
CA SER A 150 -27.54 -2.08 -42.35
C SER A 150 -28.65 -1.03 -42.30
N SER A 151 -29.16 -0.77 -43.50
CA SER A 151 -30.17 0.19 -43.96
C SER A 151 -31.51 0.23 -43.20
N ALA A 152 -32.12 1.43 -43.28
CA ALA A 152 -33.56 1.76 -43.34
C ALA A 152 -34.22 2.40 -42.09
N PRO A 153 -35.19 3.32 -42.31
CA PRO A 153 -35.36 4.52 -41.48
C PRO A 153 -36.57 4.42 -40.53
N ALA A 154 -36.66 5.34 -39.56
CA ALA A 154 -37.77 6.31 -39.47
C ALA A 154 -38.07 6.80 -38.03
N MET A 155 -38.34 8.11 -37.98
CA MET A 155 -39.30 8.84 -37.13
C MET A 155 -38.84 9.37 -35.77
N THR A 156 -38.74 10.70 -35.78
CA THR A 156 -38.76 11.64 -34.66
C THR A 156 -39.87 11.35 -33.66
N MET A 157 -39.56 11.31 -32.35
CA MET A 157 -40.56 11.57 -31.30
C MET A 157 -40.01 12.41 -30.14
N LYS A 158 -40.94 13.21 -29.63
CA LYS A 158 -40.86 14.42 -28.82
C LYS A 158 -40.41 14.18 -27.36
N ARG A 159 -39.56 15.07 -26.86
CA ARG A 159 -38.98 15.13 -25.50
C ARG A 159 -40.07 15.11 -24.41
N ARG A 160 -39.95 14.21 -23.41
CA ARG A 160 -40.80 14.17 -22.19
C ARG A 160 -40.03 14.69 -20.97
N LEU A 161 -40.75 15.36 -20.06
CA LEU A 161 -40.25 16.02 -18.85
C LEU A 161 -39.95 15.04 -17.70
N PRO A 162 -39.08 15.40 -16.74
CA PRO A 162 -38.60 14.52 -15.68
C PRO A 162 -39.69 14.28 -14.64
N GLY A 163 -39.97 13.02 -14.30
CA GLY A 163 -40.97 12.67 -13.27
C GLY A 163 -41.78 11.40 -13.52
N SER A 164 -41.59 10.67 -14.63
CA SER A 164 -42.25 9.37 -14.83
C SER A 164 -41.42 8.25 -14.21
N SER A 165 -41.68 7.95 -12.94
CA SER A 165 -41.19 6.76 -12.24
C SER A 165 -41.75 5.50 -12.92
N LEU A 166 -40.88 4.62 -13.43
CA LEU A 166 -41.23 3.40 -14.18
C LEU A 166 -40.93 2.14 -13.36
N ILE A 167 -41.22 2.17 -12.06
CA ILE A 167 -41.17 0.98 -11.21
C ILE A 167 -42.56 0.81 -10.61
N ASN A 168 -43.48 0.35 -11.46
CA ASN A 168 -44.76 -0.16 -11.00
C ASN A 168 -44.56 -1.64 -10.64
N PRO A 169 -44.69 -2.06 -9.37
CA PRO A 169 -44.56 -3.44 -8.96
C PRO A 169 -45.79 -4.23 -9.45
N GLY A 170 -45.58 -5.05 -10.48
CA GLY A 170 -46.63 -5.89 -11.06
C GLY A 170 -47.19 -6.90 -10.05
N VAL A 171 -48.49 -6.76 -9.79
CA VAL A 171 -49.35 -7.63 -8.99
C VAL A 171 -49.51 -9.05 -9.55
N LYS A 172 -49.73 -9.99 -8.61
CA LYS A 172 -49.94 -11.45 -8.73
C LYS A 172 -50.93 -11.88 -9.82
N LYS A 173 -50.68 -13.07 -10.40
CA LYS A 173 -51.73 -13.91 -11.00
C LYS A 173 -51.62 -15.35 -10.49
N TYR A 174 -52.71 -15.85 -9.91
CA TYR A 174 -52.89 -17.24 -9.52
C TYR A 174 -53.16 -18.09 -10.77
N GLY A 175 -52.47 -19.22 -10.90
CA GLY A 175 -52.72 -20.24 -11.91
C GLY A 175 -52.94 -21.58 -11.23
N VAL A 176 -54.21 -21.94 -11.04
CA VAL A 176 -54.65 -23.27 -10.61
C VAL A 176 -54.40 -24.25 -11.77
N SER A 177 -53.77 -25.39 -11.48
CA SER A 177 -53.79 -26.55 -12.37
C SER A 177 -54.15 -27.77 -11.54
N TYR A 178 -55.35 -28.30 -11.77
CA TYR A 178 -55.79 -29.58 -11.24
C TYR A 178 -55.15 -30.70 -12.05
N ARG A 179 -54.54 -31.67 -11.36
CA ARG A 179 -54.53 -33.06 -11.84
C ARG A 179 -54.60 -34.02 -10.66
N THR A 180 -55.81 -34.52 -10.44
CA THR A 180 -56.14 -35.71 -9.68
C THR A 180 -55.55 -36.95 -10.35
N SER A 181 -54.98 -37.86 -9.55
CA SER A 181 -55.33 -39.29 -9.55
C SER A 181 -54.64 -39.96 -8.35
N ILE A 182 -55.48 -40.34 -7.39
CA ILE A 182 -55.27 -41.35 -6.35
C ILE A 182 -56.11 -42.54 -6.82
N GLU A 183 -55.53 -43.75 -6.83
CA GLU A 183 -56.16 -45.02 -6.45
C GLU A 183 -55.00 -46.01 -6.20
N GLN A 184 -54.86 -46.42 -4.93
CA GLN A 184 -55.06 -47.78 -4.38
C GLN A 184 -53.85 -48.70 -4.56
#